data_AF-A0A525W8B2-F1
#
_entry.id   AF-A0A525W8B2-F1
#
_cell.length_a   1.000
_cell.length_b   1.000
_cell.length_c   1.000
_cell.angle_alpha   90.00
_cell.angle_beta   90.00
_cell.angle_gamma   90.00
#
_symmetry.space_group_name_H-M   'P 1'
#
loop_
_entity.id
_entity.type
_entity.pdbx_description
1 polymer ?
#
loop_
_entity_poly.entity_id
_entity_poly.type
_entity_poly.pdbx_seq_one_letter_code
_entity_poly.pdbx_strand_id
1 'polypeptide(L)' 'MTQDELTRRFGYPQRLKRLSSGAEAWEYEFLSGQSRCVGYRVYFDTELRSQKWEPIPCR' A
#
# COMPACT_ATOMS: atom_id res chain seq x y z
N MET A 1 -7.32 3.11 -8.12
CA MET A 1 -6.07 3.38 -8.86
C MET A 1 -5.41 2.06 -9.22
N THR A 2 -4.89 1.90 -10.44
CA THR A 2 -4.12 0.71 -10.82
C THR A 2 -2.77 0.67 -10.09
N GLN A 3 -2.14 -0.50 -10.06
CA GLN A 3 -0.79 -0.66 -9.52
C GLN A 3 0.24 0.26 -10.22
N ASP A 4 0.12 0.46 -11.53
CA ASP A 4 0.99 1.38 -12.29
C ASP A 4 0.80 2.85 -11.91
N GLU A 5 -0.44 3.26 -11.66
CA GLU A 5 -0.75 4.62 -11.20
C GLU A 5 -0.19 4.87 -9.79
N LEU A 6 -0.30 3.89 -8.90
CA LEU A 6 0.27 3.95 -7.56
C LEU A 6 1.79 4.04 -7.61
N THR A 7 2.42 3.20 -8.44
CA THR A 7 3.87 3.19 -8.61
C THR A 7 4.37 4.52 -9.16
N ARG A 8 3.67 5.11 -10.13
CA ARG A 8 4.01 6.44 -10.67
C ARG A 8 3.86 7.56 -9.65
N ARG A 9 2.87 7.48 -8.75
CA ARG A 9 2.57 8.55 -7.80
C ARG A 9 3.36 8.46 -6.49
N PHE A 10 3.58 7.25 -6.00
CA PHE A 10 4.12 6.98 -4.67
C PHE A 10 5.40 6.12 -4.69
N GLY A 11 5.81 5.63 -5.86
CA GLY A 11 6.87 4.63 -5.98
C GLY A 11 6.38 3.21 -5.72
N TYR A 12 7.31 2.26 -5.83
CA TYR A 12 7.07 0.88 -5.42
C TYR A 12 6.80 0.80 -3.91
N PRO A 13 5.96 -0.15 -3.46
CA PRO A 13 5.70 -0.33 -2.04
C PRO A 13 6.97 -0.78 -1.31
N GLN A 14 7.13 -0.35 -0.06
CA GLN A 14 8.24 -0.79 0.78
C GLN A 14 8.14 -2.28 1.09
N ARG A 15 6.92 -2.84 1.17
CA ARG A 15 6.71 -4.28 1.41
C ARG A 15 5.55 -4.83 0.59
N LEU A 16 5.72 -6.07 0.11
CA LEU A 16 4.68 -6.88 -0.49
C LEU A 16 4.24 -7.94 0.53
N LYS A 17 2.92 -8.09 0.73
CA LYS A 17 2.33 -9.08 1.61
C LYS A 17 1.40 -9.99 0.83
N ARG A 18 1.63 -11.29 0.93
CA ARG A 18 0.67 -12.29 0.47
C ARG A 18 -0.39 -12.50 1.55
N LEU A 19 -1.64 -12.37 1.17
CA LEU A 19 -2.80 -12.62 2.01
C LEU A 19 -3.12 -14.12 2.01
N SER A 20 -3.87 -14.58 3.01
CA SER A 20 -4.33 -15.97 3.10
C SER A 20 -5.23 -16.37 1.94
N SER A 21 -5.90 -15.41 1.29
CA SER A 21 -6.67 -15.60 0.06
C SER A 21 -5.81 -15.85 -1.18
N GLY A 22 -4.48 -15.75 -1.08
CA GLY A 22 -3.55 -15.80 -2.21
C GLY A 22 -3.37 -14.46 -2.93
N ALA A 23 -4.19 -13.45 -2.61
CA ALA A 23 -4.03 -12.10 -3.14
C ALA A 23 -2.82 -11.37 -2.54
N GLU A 24 -2.33 -10.35 -3.24
CA GLU A 24 -1.24 -9.50 -2.77
C GLU A 24 -1.77 -8.17 -2.20
N ALA A 25 -1.17 -7.71 -1.12
CA ALA A 25 -1.37 -6.40 -0.53
C ALA A 25 -0.03 -5.66 -0.50
N TRP A 26 -0.10 -4.35 -0.75
CA TRP A 26 1.07 -3.48 -0.80
C TRP A 26 1.12 -2.65 0.46
N GLU A 27 2.27 -2.59 1.14
CA GLU A 27 2.45 -1.73 2.30
C GLU A 27 3.32 -0.53 1.93
N TYR A 28 2.80 0.65 2.21
CA TYR A 28 3.46 1.93 2.05
C TYR A 28 3.74 2.57 3.40
N GLU A 29 4.87 3.24 3.51
CA GLU A 29 5.16 4.14 4.62
C GLU A 29 5.52 5.53 4.09
N PHE A 30 4.92 6.56 4.68
CA PHE A 30 5.12 7.94 4.30
C PHE A 30 5.57 8.76 5.51
N LEU A 31 6.36 9.80 5.25
CA LEU A 31 6.63 10.85 6.23
C LEU A 31 5.54 11.91 6.11
N SER A 32 4.72 12.05 7.15
CA SER A 32 3.80 13.17 7.34
C SER A 32 4.47 14.24 8.21
N GLY A 33 3.99 15.48 8.14
CA GLY A 33 4.60 16.65 8.80
C GLY A 33 5.02 16.39 10.26
N GLN A 34 6.10 17.06 10.68
CA GLN A 34 6.80 16.80 11.95
C GLN A 34 7.46 15.41 12.04
N SER A 35 7.89 14.85 10.90
CA SER A 35 8.59 13.56 10.82
C SER A 35 7.78 12.38 11.36
N ARG A 36 6.44 12.50 11.35
CA ARG A 36 5.56 11.43 11.81
C ARG A 36 5.41 10.41 10.69
N CYS A 37 5.84 9.18 10.95
CA CYS A 37 5.59 8.10 10.02
C CYS A 37 4.11 7.69 10.02
N VAL A 38 3.55 7.51 8.83
CA VAL A 38 2.21 6.95 8.62
C VAL A 38 2.29 5.79 7.63
N GLY A 39 1.79 4.63 8.05
CA GLY A 39 1.79 3.41 7.24
C GLY A 39 0.40 3.10 6.68
N TYR A 40 0.34 2.59 5.46
CA TYR A 40 -0.90 2.10 4.85
C TYR A 40 -0.67 0.74 4.20
N ARG A 41 -1.62 -0.18 4.42
CA ARG A 41 -1.75 -1.40 3.63
C ARG A 41 -2.85 -1.21 2.58
N VAL A 42 -2.50 -1.41 1.33
CA VAL A 42 -3.35 -1.25 0.16
C VAL A 42 -3.76 -2.63 -0.35
N TYR A 43 -5.06 -2.84 -0.45
CA TYR A 43 -5.67 -4.06 -0.95
C TYR A 43 -6.17 -3.84 -2.38
N PHE A 44 -6.05 -4.87 -3.21
CA PHE A 44 -6.42 -4.84 -4.62
C PHE A 44 -7.57 -5.80 -4.90
N ASP A 45 -8.38 -5.47 -5.90
CA ASP A 45 -9.36 -6.38 -6.48
C ASP A 45 -8.72 -7.33 -7.51
N THR A 46 -9.57 -8.14 -8.15
CA THR A 46 -9.18 -9.08 -9.21
C THR A 46 -8.67 -8.38 -10.48
N GLU A 47 -8.94 -7.09 -10.65
CA GLU A 47 -8.43 -6.26 -11.76
C GLU A 47 -7.16 -5.49 -11.38
N LEU A 48 -6.55 -5.81 -10.23
CA LEU A 48 -5.35 -5.15 -9.69
C LEU A 48 -5.56 -3.65 -9.44
N ARG A 49 -6.79 -3.24 -9.11
CA ARG A 49 -7.11 -1.85 -8.73
C ARG A 49 -7.22 -1.75 -7.22
N SER A 50 -6.63 -0.70 -6.66
CA SER A 50 -6.70 -0.41 -5.23
C SER A 50 -8.14 -0.12 -4.80
N GLN A 51 -8.60 -0.87 -3.80
CA GLN A 51 -9.96 -0.79 -3.25
C GLN A 51 -9.98 -0.22 -1.82
N LYS A 52 -9.03 -0.63 -0.99
CA LYS A 52 -8.99 -0.26 0.44
C LYS A 52 -7.57 0.11 0.86
N TRP A 53 -7.47 1.21 1.60
CA TRP A 53 -6.25 1.65 2.29
C TRP A 53 -6.49 1.56 3.79
N GLU A 54 -5.80 0.62 4.43
CA GLU A 54 -5.91 0.37 5.86
C GLU A 54 -4.72 0.98 6.59
N PRO A 55 -4.92 1.84 7.60
CA PRO A 55 -3.81 2.40 8.35
C PRO A 55 -3.12 1.28 9.14
N ILE A 56 -1.79 1.26 9.09
CA ILE A 56 -0.95 0.33 9.84
C ILE A 56 0.14 1.12 10.58
N PRO A 57 0.64 0.60 11.73
CA PRO A 57 1.80 1.19 12.36
C PRO A 57 3.00 1.08 11.41
N CYS A 58 3.83 2.12 11.42
CA CYS A 58 5.13 2.06 10.76
C CYS A 58 6.05 1.06 11.46
N ARG A 59 7.02 0.55 10.72
CA ARG A 59 7.95 -0.49 11.18
C ARG A 59 9.40 -0.08 11.08
#